data_AF-A0A6V7HZJ2-F1
#
_entry.id   AF-A0A6V7HZJ2-F1
#
_cell.length_a   1.000
_cell.length_b   1.000
_cell.length_c   1.000
_cell.angle_alpha   90.00
_cell.angle_beta   90.00
_cell.angle_gamma   90.00
#
_symmetry.space_group_name_H-M   'P 1'
#
loop_
_entity.id
_entity.type
_entity.pdbx_description
1 polymer ?
#
loop_
_entity_poly.entity_id
_entity_poly.type
_entity_poly.pdbx_seq_one_letter_code
_entity_poly.pdbx_strand_id
1 'polypeptide(L)' 'KPRGLRTARKHVNHRRDQRWNDKDYKKAHLGTRWKANPFGGASHAKGIVLEKV' A
#
# COMPACT_ATOMS: atom_id res chain seq x y z
N LYS A 1 22.75 10.76 0.11
CA LYS A 1 22.67 10.17 1.48
C LYS A 1 23.85 10.69 2.30
N PRO A 2 23.65 11.13 3.56
CA PRO A 2 24.77 11.52 4.44
C PRO A 2 25.66 10.30 4.76
N ARG A 3 26.92 10.53 5.13
CA ARG A 3 27.90 9.45 5.43
C ARG A 3 28.56 9.57 6.81
N GLY A 4 28.10 10.51 7.65
CA GLY A 4 28.66 10.74 8.99
C GLY A 4 28.18 9.71 10.02
N LEU A 5 28.98 9.49 11.06
CA LEU A 5 28.73 8.48 12.11
C LEU A 5 27.38 8.67 12.83
N ARG A 6 26.93 9.92 13.04
CA ARG A 6 25.70 10.27 13.80
C ARG A 6 24.48 10.54 12.90
N THR A 7 24.39 9.89 11.73
CA THR A 7 23.36 10.23 10.72
C THR A 7 22.20 9.22 10.62
N ALA A 8 22.13 8.25 11.54
CA ALA A 8 21.16 7.15 11.53
C ALA A 8 19.70 7.61 11.40
N ARG A 9 19.27 8.60 12.19
CA ARG A 9 17.88 9.12 12.18
C ARG A 9 17.47 9.61 10.78
N LYS A 10 18.36 10.35 10.11
CA LYS A 10 18.11 10.87 8.76
C LYS A 10 17.96 9.73 7.75
N HIS A 11 18.75 8.67 7.86
CA HIS A 11 18.63 7.50 7.00
C HIS A 11 17.31 6.75 7.19
N VAL A 12 16.87 6.60 8.44
CA VAL A 12 15.60 5.92 8.76
C VAL A 12 14.42 6.73 8.22
N ASN A 13 14.36 8.02 8.51
CA ASN A 13 13.27 8.88 8.05
C ASN A 13 13.19 8.92 6.53
N HIS A 14 14.33 9.15 5.86
CA HIS A 14 14.38 9.14 4.41
C HIS A 14 13.92 7.80 3.80
N ARG A 15 14.24 6.66 4.42
CA ARG A 15 13.74 5.36 3.97
C ARG A 15 12.22 5.26 4.12
N ARG A 16 11.66 5.72 5.24
CA ARG A 16 10.22 5.70 5.51
C ARG A 16 9.47 6.54 4.48
N ASP A 17 9.96 7.74 4.20
CA ASP A 17 9.35 8.64 3.21
C ASP A 17 9.40 8.03 1.81
N GLN A 18 10.56 7.51 1.39
CA GLN A 18 10.73 6.89 0.08
C GLN A 18 9.90 5.61 -0.08
N ARG A 19 9.61 4.89 1.00
CA ARG A 19 8.79 3.68 0.95
C ARG A 19 7.36 3.95 0.46
N TRP A 20 6.84 5.16 0.65
CA TRP A 20 5.52 5.55 0.13
C TRP A 20 5.45 5.70 -1.38
N ASN A 21 6.60 5.82 -2.07
CA ASN A 21 6.66 5.86 -3.54
C ASN A 21 6.53 4.47 -4.16
N ASP A 22 6.75 3.41 -3.38
CA ASP A 22 6.49 2.04 -3.80
C ASP A 22 4.97 1.80 -3.86
N LYS A 23 4.50 1.40 -5.05
CA LYS A 23 3.08 1.16 -5.33
C LYS A 23 2.51 0.03 -4.49
N ASP A 24 3.27 -1.04 -4.27
CA ASP A 24 2.78 -2.20 -3.51
C ASP A 24 2.72 -1.87 -2.02
N TYR A 25 3.73 -1.17 -1.51
CA TYR A 25 3.69 -0.66 -0.13
C TYR A 25 2.50 0.27 0.08
N LYS A 26 2.30 1.23 -0.84
CA LYS A 26 1.17 2.16 -0.79
C LYS A 26 -0.17 1.42 -0.84
N LYS A 27 -0.33 0.43 -1.74
CA LYS A 27 -1.54 -0.37 -1.85
C LYS A 27 -1.86 -1.15 -0.57
N ALA A 28 -0.84 -1.69 0.10
CA ALA A 28 -1.00 -2.43 1.35
C ALA A 28 -1.35 -1.53 2.55
N HIS A 29 -0.80 -0.30 2.62
CA HIS A 29 -0.85 0.54 3.83
C HIS A 29 -1.81 1.74 3.75
N LEU A 30 -2.28 2.14 2.55
CA LEU A 30 -3.19 3.29 2.39
C LEU A 30 -4.66 2.94 2.68
N GLY A 31 -4.98 1.68 2.99
CA GLY A 31 -6.35 1.23 3.32
C GLY A 31 -7.32 1.18 2.14
N THR A 32 -7.00 1.81 1.01
CA THR A 32 -7.80 1.77 -0.24
C THR A 32 -8.12 0.34 -0.69
N ARG A 33 -7.20 -0.60 -0.45
CA ARG A 33 -7.39 -2.03 -0.71
C ARG A 33 -8.64 -2.61 -0.04
N TRP A 34 -9.05 -2.10 1.11
CA TRP A 34 -10.21 -2.59 1.87
C TRP A 34 -11.48 -1.83 1.52
N LYS A 35 -11.36 -0.51 1.30
CA LYS A 35 -12.51 0.37 1.03
C LYS A 35 -13.06 0.25 -0.39
N ALA A 36 -12.19 0.16 -1.40
CA ALA A 36 -12.58 0.27 -2.81
C ALA A 36 -12.58 -1.08 -3.55
N ASN A 37 -12.07 -2.13 -2.93
CA ASN A 37 -12.08 -3.47 -3.54
C ASN A 37 -13.48 -4.08 -3.38
N PRO A 38 -14.18 -4.48 -4.46
CA PRO A 38 -15.50 -5.10 -4.37
C PRO A 38 -15.50 -6.44 -3.61
N PHE A 39 -14.35 -7.11 -3.50
CA PHE A 39 -14.20 -8.32 -2.68
C PHE A 39 -13.76 -8.02 -1.24
N GLY A 40 -13.58 -6.76 -0.86
CA GLY A 40 -13.14 -6.37 0.48
C GLY A 40 -11.82 -7.03 0.90
N GLY A 41 -10.98 -7.43 -0.06
CA GLY A 41 -9.71 -8.13 0.18
C GLY A 41 -9.79 -9.66 0.34
N ALA A 42 -10.97 -10.27 0.14
CA ALA A 42 -11.12 -11.71 -0.02
C ALA A 42 -10.67 -12.18 -1.42
N SER A 43 -10.43 -13.49 -1.58
CA SER A 43 -10.08 -14.10 -2.86
C SER A 43 -11.29 -14.28 -3.79
N HIS A 44 -12.49 -14.46 -3.23
CA HIS A 44 -13.73 -14.70 -3.97
C HIS A 44 -14.91 -13.99 -3.26
N ALA A 45 -15.95 -13.70 -4.03
CA ALA A 45 -17.24 -13.23 -3.52
C ALA A 45 -18.39 -13.95 -4.25
N LYS A 46 -19.55 -14.04 -3.60
CA LYS A 46 -20.80 -14.51 -4.21
C LYS A 46 -21.62 -13.29 -4.63
N GLY A 47 -22.25 -13.34 -5.81
CA GLY A 47 -23.08 -12.26 -6.35
C GLY A 47 -24.30 -12.79 -7.09
N ILE A 48 -25.25 -11.90 -7.38
CA ILE A 48 -26.46 -12.18 -8.17
C ILE A 48 -26.26 -11.61 -9.57
N VAL A 49 -26.69 -12.33 -10.60
CA VAL A 49 -26.60 -11.89 -12.00
C VAL A 49 -27.67 -10.84 -12.27
N LEU A 50 -27.29 -9.68 -12.82
CA LEU A 50 -28.22 -8.62 -13.23
C LEU A 50 -28.69 -8.85 -14.68
N GLU A 51 -27.75 -8.94 -15.61
CA GLU A 51 -28.00 -9.11 -17.03
C GLU A 51 -26.85 -9.89 -17.68
N LYS A 52 -27.11 -10.44 -18.87
CA LYS A 52 -26.08 -11.10 -19.68
C LYS A 52 -25.60 -10.10 -20.74
N VAL A 53 -24.31 -9.73 -20.65
CA VAL A 53 -23.60 -8.86 -21.62
C VAL A 53 -23.06 -9.69 -22.77
#